data_AF-A0A132CDW2-F1
#
_entry.id   AF-A0A132CDW2-F1
#
_cell.length_a   1.000
_cell.length_b   1.000
_cell.length_c   1.000
_cell.angle_alpha   90.00
_cell.angle_beta   90.00
_cell.angle_gamma   90.00
#
_symmetry.space_group_name_H-M   'P 1'
#
loop_
_entity.id
_entity.type
_entity.pdbx_description
1 polymer ?
#
loop_
_entity_poly.entity_id
_entity_poly.type
_entity_poly.pdbx_seq_one_letter_code
_entity_poly.pdbx_strand_id
1 'polypeptide(L)'
;MQKVILPFLSGFLAALFFREATLALLHTAGLIEATGFSTAPFAPLGIPEFVANAIMSACWAILMAWLLRVSPERAAPWVPSLVFGGIVLTAARVFAIDPLRGIWPAGNMLPPLVVGFVANAIWGWGALVFMRAFMSDDGGGDA
;
A
#
# COMPACT_ATOMS: atom_id res chain seq x y z
N MET A 1 -7.16 -15.24 -14.62
CA MET A 1 -5.94 -14.41 -14.46
C MET A 1 -6.25 -12.99 -13.99
N GLN A 2 -7.29 -12.34 -14.52
CA GLN A 2 -7.74 -10.99 -14.17
C GLN A 2 -7.98 -10.75 -12.66
N LYS A 3 -8.50 -11.74 -11.92
CA LYS A 3 -8.71 -11.68 -10.45
C LYS A 3 -7.42 -11.54 -9.62
N VAL A 4 -6.25 -11.74 -10.20
CA VAL A 4 -4.94 -11.61 -9.54
C VAL A 4 -4.15 -10.44 -10.14
N ILE A 5 -4.16 -10.31 -11.47
CA ILE A 5 -3.41 -9.26 -12.18
C ILE A 5 -3.96 -7.87 -11.84
N LEU A 6 -5.28 -7.69 -11.83
CA LEU A 6 -5.88 -6.38 -11.55
C LEU A 6 -5.56 -5.91 -10.12
N PRO A 7 -5.77 -6.72 -9.06
CA PRO A 7 -5.36 -6.32 -7.72
C PRO A 7 -3.85 -6.07 -7.60
N PHE A 8 -3.02 -6.89 -8.25
CA PHE A 8 -1.57 -6.72 -8.22
C PHE A 8 -1.15 -5.36 -8.79
N LEU A 9 -1.57 -5.04 -10.02
CA LEU A 9 -1.29 -3.75 -10.66
C LEU A 9 -1.85 -2.58 -9.84
N SER A 10 -3.06 -2.73 -9.32
CA SER A 10 -3.69 -1.72 -8.48
C SER A 10 -2.90 -1.44 -7.21
N GLY A 11 -2.40 -2.49 -6.54
CA GLY A 11 -1.56 -2.36 -5.34
C GLY A 11 -0.21 -1.73 -5.63
N PHE A 12 0.40 -2.09 -6.76
CA PHE A 12 1.66 -1.51 -7.23
C PHE A 12 1.52 -0.01 -7.52
N LEU A 13 0.53 0.36 -8.33
CA LEU A 13 0.25 1.76 -8.67
C LEU A 13 -0.15 2.56 -7.43
N ALA A 14 -0.93 1.95 -6.53
CA ALA A 14 -1.28 2.59 -5.27
C ALA A 14 -0.06 2.88 -4.39
N ALA A 15 0.95 2.02 -4.41
CA ALA A 15 2.18 2.30 -3.66
C ALA A 15 2.84 3.58 -4.19
N LEU A 16 2.97 3.73 -5.51
CA LEU A 16 3.65 4.87 -6.13
C LEU A 16 2.84 6.16 -5.99
N PHE A 17 1.56 6.15 -6.37
CA PHE A 17 0.75 7.36 -6.50
C PHE A 17 0.05 7.80 -5.22
N PHE A 18 -0.12 6.89 -4.25
CA PHE A 18 -0.82 7.19 -3.01
C PHE A 18 0.12 7.10 -1.82
N ARG A 19 0.78 5.96 -1.59
CA ARG A 19 1.63 5.78 -0.41
C ARG A 19 2.88 6.67 -0.45
N GLU A 20 3.71 6.53 -1.48
CA GLU A 20 4.96 7.28 -1.59
C GLU A 20 4.69 8.77 -1.83
N ALA A 21 3.63 9.12 -2.58
CA ALA A 21 3.18 10.51 -2.70
C ALA A 21 2.76 11.11 -1.34
N THR A 22 2.02 10.36 -0.50
CA THR A 22 1.66 10.83 0.85
C THR A 22 2.90 11.09 1.69
N LEU A 23 3.88 10.17 1.67
CA LEU A 23 5.13 10.34 2.42
C LEU A 23 5.92 11.55 1.90
N ALA A 24 6.00 11.74 0.58
CA ALA A 24 6.65 12.92 -0.01
C ALA A 24 5.95 14.24 0.39
N LEU A 25 4.60 14.26 0.43
CA LEU A 25 3.84 15.43 0.90
C LEU A 25 4.08 15.72 2.38
N LEU A 26 4.08 14.70 3.24
CA LEU A 26 4.38 14.87 4.67
C LEU A 26 5.83 15.35 4.89
N HIS A 27 6.77 14.85 4.10
CA HIS A 27 8.17 15.27 4.15
C HIS A 27 8.37 16.72 3.73
N THR A 28 7.79 17.11 2.59
CA THR A 28 7.85 18.49 2.09
C THR A 28 7.14 19.48 3.01
N ALA A 29 6.15 19.02 3.77
CA ALA A 29 5.51 19.79 4.85
C ALA A 29 6.35 19.86 6.15
N GLY A 30 7.51 19.19 6.22
CA GLY A 30 8.38 19.17 7.41
C GLY A 30 7.85 18.34 8.57
N LEU A 31 6.87 17.46 8.34
CA LEU A 31 6.24 16.64 9.39
C LEU A 31 7.01 15.34 9.67
N ILE A 32 7.77 14.83 8.69
CA ILE A 32 8.53 13.59 8.78
C ILE A 32 9.87 13.68 8.05
N GLU A 33 10.84 12.86 8.44
CA GLU A 33 12.14 12.75 7.75
C GLU A 33 12.09 11.84 6.52
N ALA A 34 11.16 10.88 6.47
CA ALA A 34 11.09 9.90 5.38
C ALA A 34 10.55 10.51 4.07
N THR A 35 11.22 10.30 2.94
CA THR A 35 10.97 10.99 1.66
C THR A 35 9.95 10.32 0.74
N GLY A 36 9.47 9.12 1.05
CA GLY A 36 8.61 8.30 0.18
C GLY A 36 9.38 7.59 -0.93
N PHE A 37 10.02 8.34 -1.83
CA PHE A 37 10.80 7.76 -2.94
C PHE A 37 12.27 7.49 -2.57
N SER A 38 12.47 6.76 -1.48
CA SER A 38 13.81 6.40 -1.00
C SER A 38 14.54 5.50 -2.01
N THR A 39 15.65 6.00 -2.56
CA THR A 39 16.57 5.23 -3.41
C THR A 39 17.63 4.48 -2.62
N ALA A 40 17.52 4.47 -1.30
CA ALA A 40 18.40 3.68 -0.46
C ALA A 40 18.21 2.18 -0.77
N PRO A 41 19.29 1.38 -0.73
CA PRO A 41 19.20 -0.05 -0.98
C PRO A 41 18.40 -0.75 0.12
N PHE A 42 17.41 -1.55 -0.27
CA PHE A 42 16.69 -2.42 0.64
C PHE A 42 17.58 -3.62 1.02
N ALA A 43 18.01 -3.67 2.30
CA ALA A 43 19.06 -4.55 2.80
C ALA A 43 19.02 -6.03 2.35
N PRO A 44 17.87 -6.71 2.18
CA PRO A 44 17.86 -8.10 1.70
C PRO A 44 17.90 -8.26 0.17
N LEU A 45 17.59 -7.23 -0.62
CA LEU A 45 17.44 -7.34 -2.09
C LEU A 45 18.39 -6.44 -2.90
N GLY A 46 18.95 -5.39 -2.29
CA GLY A 46 19.85 -4.44 -2.96
C GLY A 46 19.17 -3.51 -3.99
N ILE A 47 17.86 -3.66 -4.22
CA ILE A 47 17.06 -2.76 -5.07
C ILE A 47 16.61 -1.51 -4.27
N PRO A 48 16.22 -0.41 -4.95
CA PRO A 48 15.67 0.76 -4.29
C PRO A 48 14.47 0.42 -3.39
N GLU A 49 14.44 0.98 -2.19
CA GLU A 49 13.43 0.70 -1.17
C GLU A 49 12.00 0.94 -1.66
N PHE A 50 11.75 2.03 -2.40
CA PHE A 50 10.42 2.31 -2.94
C PHE A 50 9.93 1.22 -3.93
N VAL A 51 10.85 0.61 -4.68
CA VAL A 51 10.52 -0.49 -5.61
C VAL A 51 10.18 -1.76 -4.85
N ALA A 52 10.98 -2.11 -3.84
CA ALA A 52 10.70 -3.26 -2.98
C ALA A 52 9.34 -3.12 -2.28
N ASN A 53 9.05 -1.92 -1.76
CA ASN A 53 7.77 -1.60 -1.13
C ASN A 53 6.60 -1.70 -2.11
N ALA A 54 6.76 -1.21 -3.35
CA ALA A 54 5.71 -1.27 -4.37
C ALA A 54 5.39 -2.72 -4.78
N ILE A 55 6.40 -3.57 -4.94
CA ILE A 55 6.22 -5.00 -5.24
C ILE A 55 5.53 -5.71 -4.07
N MET A 56 5.98 -5.47 -2.84
CA MET A 56 5.34 -6.06 -1.65
C MET A 56 3.88 -5.61 -1.52
N SER A 57 3.61 -4.33 -1.78
CA SER A 57 2.26 -3.76 -1.76
C SER A 57 1.35 -4.44 -2.81
N ALA A 58 1.87 -4.74 -4.00
CA ALA A 58 1.13 -5.47 -5.02
C ALA A 58 0.65 -6.86 -4.52
N CYS A 59 1.48 -7.57 -3.76
CA CYS A 59 1.09 -8.82 -3.11
C CYS A 59 -0.02 -8.63 -2.06
N TRP A 60 0.07 -7.59 -1.23
CA TRP A 60 -0.96 -7.26 -0.24
C TRP A 60 -2.30 -6.88 -0.87
N ALA A 61 -2.29 -6.25 -2.05
CA ALA A 61 -3.53 -5.91 -2.74
C ALA A 61 -4.30 -7.13 -3.23
N ILE A 62 -3.62 -8.20 -3.66
CA ILE A 62 -4.28 -9.48 -3.97
C ILE A 62 -4.98 -10.03 -2.73
N LEU A 63 -4.28 -10.04 -1.59
CA LEU A 63 -4.85 -10.52 -0.33
C LEU A 63 -6.03 -9.66 0.11
N MET A 64 -5.93 -8.34 0.00
CA MET A 64 -7.00 -7.39 0.31
C MET A 64 -8.23 -7.63 -0.57
N ALA A 65 -8.04 -7.74 -1.89
CA ALA A 65 -9.13 -7.97 -2.83
C ALA A 65 -9.86 -9.28 -2.55
N TRP A 66 -9.10 -10.34 -2.21
CA TRP A 66 -9.66 -11.63 -1.83
C TRP A 66 -10.43 -11.56 -0.50
N LEU A 67 -9.83 -10.99 0.54
CA LEU A 67 -10.42 -10.92 1.88
C LEU A 67 -11.69 -10.06 1.91
N LEU A 68 -11.65 -8.91 1.24
CA LEU A 68 -12.78 -7.97 1.15
C LEU A 68 -13.78 -8.37 0.06
N ARG A 69 -13.53 -9.45 -0.68
CA ARG A 69 -14.36 -9.96 -1.77
C ARG A 69 -14.72 -8.85 -2.77
N VAL A 70 -13.72 -8.08 -3.18
CA VAL A 70 -13.89 -6.98 -4.13
C VAL A 70 -14.37 -7.56 -5.46
N SER A 71 -15.55 -7.10 -5.91
CA SER A 71 -16.09 -7.48 -7.21
C SER A 71 -16.92 -6.32 -7.78
N PRO A 72 -17.10 -6.26 -9.11
CA PRO A 72 -17.80 -5.17 -9.76
C PRO A 72 -19.30 -5.13 -9.41
N GLU A 73 -19.90 -6.26 -9.05
CA GLU A 73 -21.33 -6.38 -8.72
C GLU A 73 -21.65 -5.99 -7.26
N ARG A 74 -20.63 -5.79 -6.42
CA ARG A 74 -20.79 -5.47 -4.98
C ARG A 74 -20.47 -4.02 -4.70
N ALA A 75 -21.07 -3.51 -3.62
CA ALA A 75 -20.69 -2.22 -3.06
C ALA A 75 -19.20 -2.22 -2.71
N ALA A 76 -18.49 -1.17 -3.13
CA ALA A 76 -17.05 -1.06 -2.93
C ALA A 76 -16.71 -0.93 -1.42
N PRO A 77 -15.82 -1.77 -0.87
CA PRO A 77 -15.50 -1.77 0.55
C PRO A 77 -14.50 -0.65 0.91
N TRP A 78 -14.92 0.62 0.78
CA TRP A 78 -14.07 1.79 1.01
C TRP A 78 -13.47 1.82 2.43
N VAL A 79 -14.31 1.75 3.46
CA VAL A 79 -13.85 1.77 4.86
C VAL A 79 -12.99 0.54 5.19
N PRO A 80 -13.40 -0.70 4.84
CA PRO A 80 -12.54 -1.87 5.06
C PRO A 80 -11.20 -1.79 4.32
N SER A 81 -11.13 -1.20 3.13
CA SER A 81 -9.86 -1.04 2.40
C SER A 81 -8.89 -0.08 3.08
N LEU A 82 -9.39 1.05 3.60
CA LEU A 82 -8.63 2.00 4.42
C LEU A 82 -8.10 1.30 5.69
N VAL A 83 -8.97 0.57 6.39
CA VAL A 83 -8.62 -0.12 7.64
C VAL A 83 -7.62 -1.24 7.37
N PHE A 84 -7.79 -2.02 6.31
CA PHE A 84 -6.85 -3.06 5.91
C PHE A 84 -5.47 -2.46 5.64
N GLY A 85 -5.41 -1.42 4.81
CA GLY A 85 -4.18 -0.67 4.56
C GLY A 85 -3.53 -0.19 5.86
N GLY A 86 -4.24 0.65 6.61
CA GLY A 86 -3.72 1.34 7.79
C GLY A 86 -3.27 0.39 8.90
N ILE A 87 -4.01 -0.71 9.15
CA ILE A 87 -3.69 -1.63 10.24
C ILE A 87 -2.79 -2.75 9.77
N VAL A 88 -3.19 -3.50 8.73
CA VAL A 88 -2.50 -4.75 8.35
C VAL A 88 -1.10 -4.46 7.82
N LEU A 89 -0.94 -3.48 6.94
CA LEU A 89 0.39 -3.17 6.38
C LEU A 89 1.28 -2.48 7.42
N THR A 90 0.73 -1.66 8.31
CA THR A 90 1.51 -1.05 9.40
C THR A 90 1.99 -2.12 10.38
N ALA A 91 1.13 -3.07 10.73
CA ALA A 91 1.50 -4.22 11.55
C ALA A 91 2.54 -5.10 10.84
N ALA A 92 2.35 -5.41 9.56
CA ALA A 92 3.31 -6.19 8.77
C ALA A 92 4.69 -5.51 8.71
N ARG A 93 4.72 -4.18 8.57
CA ARG A 93 5.96 -3.41 8.64
C ARG A 93 6.64 -3.59 9.99
N VAL A 94 5.94 -3.26 11.08
CA VAL A 94 6.51 -3.20 12.43
C VAL A 94 6.89 -4.57 12.98
N PHE A 95 6.12 -5.61 12.68
CA PHE A 95 6.30 -6.95 13.26
C PHE A 95 6.98 -7.95 12.33
N ALA A 96 7.08 -7.68 11.03
CA ALA A 96 7.80 -8.54 10.09
C ALA A 96 8.95 -7.80 9.42
N ILE A 97 8.66 -6.74 8.65
CA ILE A 97 9.69 -6.13 7.78
C ILE A 97 10.81 -5.46 8.59
N ASP A 98 10.47 -4.66 9.59
CA ASP A 98 11.45 -3.94 10.41
C ASP A 98 12.34 -4.93 11.19
N PRO A 99 11.80 -5.97 11.88
CA PRO A 99 12.61 -7.02 12.49
C PRO A 99 13.51 -7.77 11.52
N LEU A 100 13.03 -8.06 10.29
CA LEU A 100 13.85 -8.68 9.24
C LEU A 100 15.04 -7.79 8.83
N ARG A 101 14.94 -6.47 9.03
CA ARG A 101 16.01 -5.50 8.80
C ARG A 101 16.88 -5.24 10.03
N GLY A 102 16.65 -5.97 11.13
CA GLY A 102 17.31 -5.72 12.42
C GLY A 102 16.86 -4.45 13.12
N ILE A 103 15.75 -3.84 12.68
CA ILE A 103 15.15 -2.65 13.27
C ILE A 103 14.10 -3.11 14.27
N TRP A 104 14.32 -2.81 15.55
CA TRP A 104 13.40 -3.16 16.62
C TRP A 104 12.62 -1.93 17.08
N PRO A 105 11.32 -2.08 17.43
CA PRO A 105 10.55 -1.01 18.05
C PRO A 105 11.26 -0.49 19.30
N ALA A 106 11.62 0.79 19.31
CA ALA A 106 12.33 1.42 20.42
C ALA A 106 11.88 2.88 20.58
N GLY A 107 11.86 3.35 21.83
CA GLY A 107 11.46 4.72 22.15
C GLY A 107 9.97 5.00 21.91
N ASN A 108 9.65 6.23 21.51
CA ASN A 108 8.27 6.63 21.24
C ASN A 108 7.80 6.13 19.87
N MET A 109 6.99 5.07 19.87
CA MET A 109 6.47 4.45 18.64
C MET A 109 5.24 5.16 18.06
N LEU A 110 4.61 6.11 18.77
CA LEU A 110 3.39 6.76 18.26
C LEU A 110 3.62 7.50 16.94
N PRO A 111 4.66 8.35 16.76
CA PRO A 111 4.89 9.03 15.49
C PRO A 111 5.07 8.07 14.29
N PRO A 112 5.98 7.07 14.30
CA PRO A 112 6.14 6.17 13.17
C PRO A 112 4.91 5.31 12.90
N LEU A 113 4.15 4.94 13.95
CA LEU A 113 2.88 4.21 13.79
C LEU A 113 1.81 5.07 13.13
N VAL A 114 1.66 6.34 13.51
CA VAL A 114 0.69 7.26 12.90
C VAL A 114 1.03 7.50 11.44
N VAL A 115 2.31 7.77 11.13
CA VAL A 115 2.76 7.99 9.75
C VAL A 115 2.57 6.73 8.90
N GLY A 116 2.94 5.57 9.43
CA GLY A 116 2.72 4.27 8.78
C GLY A 116 1.24 4.02 8.53
N PHE A 117 0.39 4.24 9.54
CA PHE A 117 -1.05 4.08 9.44
C PHE A 117 -1.65 4.97 8.35
N VAL A 118 -1.32 6.27 8.34
CA VAL A 118 -1.85 7.22 7.35
C VAL A 118 -1.42 6.83 5.94
N ALA A 119 -0.13 6.62 5.71
CA ALA A 119 0.38 6.28 4.39
C ALA A 119 -0.20 4.95 3.87
N ASN A 120 -0.30 3.93 4.74
CA ASN A 120 -0.83 2.63 4.36
C ASN A 120 -2.36 2.63 4.24
N ALA A 121 -3.09 3.46 5.00
CA ALA A 121 -4.53 3.62 4.82
C ALA A 121 -4.84 4.24 3.46
N ILE A 122 -4.17 5.33 3.11
CA ILE A 122 -4.34 6.01 1.81
C ILE A 122 -3.96 5.05 0.66
N TRP A 123 -2.95 4.20 0.84
CA TRP A 123 -2.67 3.10 -0.08
C TRP A 123 -3.85 2.15 -0.26
N GLY A 124 -4.46 1.66 0.82
CA GLY A 124 -5.58 0.72 0.75
C GLY A 124 -6.78 1.28 -0.01
N TRP A 125 -7.07 2.56 0.22
CA TRP A 125 -8.07 3.30 -0.55
C TRP A 125 -7.70 3.43 -2.03
N GLY A 126 -6.48 3.89 -2.33
CA GLY A 126 -6.00 4.06 -3.71
C GLY A 126 -5.96 2.75 -4.50
N ALA A 127 -5.61 1.64 -3.84
CA ALA A 127 -5.65 0.32 -4.44
C ALA A 127 -7.08 -0.06 -4.84
N LEU A 128 -8.08 0.23 -3.99
CA LEU A 128 -9.48 0.00 -4.33
C LEU A 128 -9.96 0.91 -5.48
N VAL A 129 -9.53 2.17 -5.52
CA VAL A 129 -9.83 3.08 -6.65
C VAL A 129 -9.35 2.47 -7.98
N PHE A 130 -8.08 2.04 -8.04
CA PHE A 130 -7.53 1.43 -9.25
C PHE A 130 -8.23 0.11 -9.60
N MET A 131 -8.52 -0.76 -8.62
CA MET A 131 -9.25 -2.00 -8.88
C MET A 131 -10.61 -1.73 -9.51
N ARG A 132 -11.34 -0.73 -8.99
CA ARG A 132 -12.66 -0.35 -9.52
C ARG A 132 -12.54 0.23 -10.92
N ALA A 133 -11.56 1.12 -11.16
CA ALA A 133 -11.32 1.72 -12.46
C ALA A 133 -11.04 0.64 -13.53
N PHE A 134 -10.16 -0.32 -13.24
CA PHE A 134 -9.83 -1.38 -14.20
C PHE A 134 -10.99 -2.36 -14.41
N MET A 135 -11.76 -2.69 -13.37
CA MET A 135 -12.94 -3.55 -13.51
C MET A 135 -14.08 -2.91 -14.32
N SER A 136 -14.13 -1.57 -14.40
CA SER A 136 -15.13 -0.86 -15.19
C SER A 136 -14.84 -0.90 -16.70
N ASP A 137 -13.57 -0.98 -17.09
CA ASP A 137 -13.15 -0.97 -18.49
C ASP A 137 -13.44 -2.32 -19.18
N ASP A 138 -13.31 -3.43 -18.44
CA ASP A 138 -13.60 -4.78 -18.92
C ASP A 138 -15.10 -5.03 -19.17
N GLY A 139 -16.00 -4.16 -18.68
CA GLY A 139 -17.45 -4.26 -18.86
C GLY A 139 -18.01 -3.46 -20.05
N GLY A 140 -17.17 -2.68 -20.74
CA GLY A 140 -17.59 -1.77 -21.82
C GLY A 140 -17.41 -2.30 -23.24
N GLY A 141 -16.98 -3.55 -23.41
CA GLY A 141 -16.61 -4.12 -24.72
C GLY A 141 -17.76 -4.63 -25.60
N ASP A 142 -18.98 -4.73 -25.08
CA ASP A 142 -20.12 -5.39 -25.75
C ASP A 142 -21.34 -4.45 -25.90
N ALA A 143 -21.16 -3.28 -26.52
CA ALA A 143 -22.27 -2.39 -26.92
C ALA A 143 -22.21 -2.06 -28.42
#